data_AF-A0A653PMV3-F1
#
_entry.id   AF-A0A653PMV3-F1
#
_cell.length_a   1.000
_cell.length_b   1.000
_cell.length_c   1.000
_cell.angle_alpha   90.00
_cell.angle_beta   90.00
_cell.angle_gamma   90.00
#
_symmetry.space_group_name_H-M   'P 1'
#
loop_
_entity.id
_entity.type
_entity.pdbx_description
1 polymer ?
#
loop_
_entity_poly.entity_id
_entity_poly.type
_entity_poly.pdbx_seq_one_letter_code
_entity_poly.pdbx_strand_id
1 'polypeptide(L)'
;MNLTLNWKYFTVLATTMLYISLCAQTQPFPANFTFSNGLMASNKNAADATASYDIWKTNFVEACSNGRYRVKFDNASETVSEGIGYGMLLTVYKADKVTFDGLWNYYKDNRNSNGVMNWKIQGCSLGTPGQNGATDAELDAAMALIVADYQWGSTGTINYRADAETLIAAIKTHEVEANTFVLKPGDMFGGSSLTNPSYFAPAYYRAFGVFTNDSTFWNSVAAKAYVMINANLTQNNAVGGLVSDWCAASGDYSSQSSGYHAQGHTYYYDAARTPWRIVMDYVWHGNNDGKIYAKKCSDFVRVTLGGTANIKDGYNQNGTVTGQWHNATFVGAFACAAMAGENQPHLDASYTDLKNLNEPNAYFNQTLKTLYQFLLTGNFYLPPTATLSNTSFVSNNLETAIYPNPNNGVFTIKAPLQSLIGVFDSQGKEVLNTKVATELNAIDLSKYSKGLYLVKITYEDQQATQKIVIQ
;
A
#
# COMPACT_ATOMS: atom_id res chain seq x y z
N MET A 1 -63.62 -55.89 10.46
CA MET A 1 -62.76 -55.20 11.44
C MET A 1 -61.33 -55.46 11.05
N ASN A 2 -60.71 -54.55 10.29
CA ASN A 2 -59.27 -54.50 10.00
C ASN A 2 -59.00 -53.16 9.29
N LEU A 3 -58.35 -52.24 10.01
CA LEU A 3 -57.80 -50.99 9.51
C LEU A 3 -56.28 -51.12 9.63
N THR A 4 -55.58 -51.23 8.51
CA THR A 4 -54.11 -51.17 8.45
C THR A 4 -53.70 -49.72 8.14
N LEU A 5 -52.98 -49.12 9.08
CA LEU A 5 -52.41 -47.77 8.99
C LEU A 5 -51.21 -47.74 8.04
N ASN A 6 -51.17 -46.70 7.19
CA ASN A 6 -50.06 -46.33 6.33
C ASN A 6 -49.12 -45.38 7.10
N TRP A 7 -47.82 -45.69 7.19
CA TRP A 7 -46.81 -44.76 7.71
C TRP A 7 -45.89 -44.33 6.55
N LYS A 8 -46.01 -43.07 6.12
CA LYS A 8 -45.02 -42.41 5.26
C LYS A 8 -44.13 -41.54 6.14
N TYR A 9 -42.82 -41.82 6.10
CA TYR A 9 -41.78 -41.01 6.75
C TYR A 9 -41.64 -39.67 6.00
N PHE A 10 -41.86 -38.56 6.70
CA PHE A 10 -41.43 -37.24 6.25
C PHE A 10 -40.03 -36.97 6.81
N THR A 11 -39.03 -36.92 5.92
CA THR A 11 -37.69 -36.45 6.27
C THR A 11 -37.66 -34.95 6.03
N VAL A 12 -37.56 -34.16 7.09
CA VAL A 12 -37.39 -32.70 7.01
C VAL A 12 -35.90 -32.43 6.79
N LEU A 13 -35.50 -32.05 5.58
CA LEU A 13 -34.20 -31.47 5.32
C LEU A 13 -34.19 -30.04 5.87
N ALA A 14 -33.50 -29.83 6.98
CA ALA A 14 -33.15 -28.50 7.45
C ALA A 14 -31.96 -27.98 6.61
N THR A 15 -32.26 -27.15 5.61
CA THR A 15 -31.25 -26.37 4.89
C THR A 15 -30.78 -25.23 5.81
N THR A 16 -29.67 -25.44 6.53
CA THR A 16 -28.90 -24.35 7.13
C THR A 16 -28.31 -23.50 6.01
N MET A 17 -28.95 -22.36 5.70
CA MET A 17 -28.31 -21.29 4.93
C MET A 17 -27.17 -20.72 5.79
N LEU A 18 -25.94 -21.11 5.48
CA LEU A 18 -24.75 -20.45 5.97
C LEU A 18 -24.72 -19.05 5.32
N TYR A 19 -25.05 -18.02 6.08
CA TYR A 19 -24.82 -16.64 5.65
C TYR A 19 -23.31 -16.39 5.68
N ILE A 20 -22.64 -16.70 4.57
CA ILE A 20 -21.30 -16.20 4.31
C ILE A 20 -21.48 -14.71 4.05
N SER A 21 -21.18 -13.87 5.04
CA SER A 21 -20.98 -12.45 4.79
C SER A 21 -19.76 -12.32 3.90
N LEU A 22 -20.00 -12.31 2.58
CA LEU A 22 -19.02 -11.90 1.60
C LEU A 22 -18.72 -10.44 1.91
N CYS A 23 -17.66 -10.19 2.67
CA CYS A 23 -17.07 -8.85 2.73
C CYS A 23 -16.68 -8.51 1.29
N ALA A 24 -17.43 -7.61 0.65
CA ALA A 24 -17.13 -7.17 -0.69
C ALA A 24 -15.71 -6.59 -0.70
N GLN A 25 -14.80 -7.19 -1.44
CA GLN A 25 -13.44 -6.67 -1.56
C GLN A 25 -13.32 -5.80 -2.80
N THR A 26 -12.66 -4.65 -2.68
CA THR A 26 -12.52 -3.69 -3.77
C THR A 26 -11.59 -4.18 -4.89
N GLN A 27 -10.43 -4.73 -4.52
CA GLN A 27 -9.41 -5.21 -5.47
C GLN A 27 -8.96 -6.65 -5.13
N PRO A 28 -9.47 -7.69 -5.81
CA PRO A 28 -9.05 -9.08 -5.58
C PRO A 28 -7.60 -9.35 -5.99
N PHE A 29 -6.98 -10.34 -5.37
CA PHE A 29 -5.71 -10.90 -5.81
C PHE A 29 -5.93 -11.94 -6.94
N PRO A 30 -5.11 -11.95 -8.00
CA PRO A 30 -4.03 -11.01 -8.27
C PRO A 30 -4.56 -9.70 -8.86
N ALA A 31 -4.00 -8.58 -8.39
CA ALA A 31 -4.31 -7.25 -8.92
C ALA A 31 -3.64 -7.03 -10.29
N ASN A 32 -2.46 -7.60 -10.52
CA ASN A 32 -1.67 -7.46 -11.77
C ASN A 32 -1.55 -6.00 -12.25
N PHE A 33 -1.38 -5.07 -11.31
CA PHE A 33 -1.28 -3.65 -11.61
C PHE A 33 -0.08 -3.38 -12.52
N THR A 34 -0.28 -2.55 -13.53
CA THR A 34 0.81 -2.08 -14.39
C THR A 34 1.25 -0.71 -13.90
N PHE A 35 2.47 -0.62 -13.36
CA PHE A 35 3.01 0.66 -12.93
C PHE A 35 3.26 1.56 -14.15
N SER A 36 2.88 2.83 -14.03
CA SER A 36 3.12 3.84 -15.07
C SER A 36 4.59 4.28 -15.12
N ASN A 37 5.34 4.03 -14.06
CA ASN A 37 6.74 4.37 -13.91
C ASN A 37 7.59 3.11 -13.79
N GLY A 38 8.74 3.10 -14.47
CA GLY A 38 9.69 1.99 -14.44
C GLY A 38 9.31 0.81 -15.33
N LEU A 39 10.20 -0.18 -15.35
CA LEU A 39 10.03 -1.44 -16.04
C LEU A 39 9.31 -2.44 -15.12
N MET A 40 8.65 -3.40 -15.74
CA MET A 40 8.18 -4.62 -15.07
C MET A 40 8.76 -5.83 -15.79
N ALA A 41 9.07 -6.89 -15.06
CA ALA A 41 9.61 -8.10 -15.66
C ALA A 41 8.62 -8.66 -16.71
N SER A 42 9.12 -8.97 -17.91
CA SER A 42 8.31 -9.47 -19.03
C SER A 42 7.80 -10.88 -18.75
N ASN A 43 8.54 -11.64 -17.95
CA ASN A 43 8.25 -12.99 -17.49
C ASN A 43 7.57 -13.04 -16.10
N LYS A 44 7.08 -11.91 -15.58
CA LYS A 44 6.36 -11.86 -14.30
C LYS A 44 5.11 -12.75 -14.31
N ASN A 45 4.85 -13.44 -13.21
CA ASN A 45 3.70 -14.31 -13.09
C ASN A 45 3.13 -14.28 -11.67
N ALA A 46 1.86 -13.91 -11.53
CA ALA A 46 1.16 -13.88 -10.24
C ALA A 46 1.04 -15.25 -9.55
N ALA A 47 1.17 -16.35 -10.29
CA ALA A 47 1.24 -17.69 -9.71
C ALA A 47 2.51 -17.87 -8.85
N ASP A 48 3.63 -17.23 -9.23
CA ASP A 48 4.87 -17.26 -8.44
C ASP A 48 4.67 -16.53 -7.11
N ALA A 49 4.02 -15.36 -7.14
CA ALA A 49 3.64 -14.61 -5.95
C ALA A 49 2.65 -15.37 -5.06
N THR A 50 1.66 -16.05 -5.66
CA THR A 50 0.71 -16.91 -4.93
C THR A 50 1.43 -18.03 -4.20
N ALA A 51 2.31 -18.76 -4.90
CA ALA A 51 3.05 -19.87 -4.32
C ALA A 51 3.93 -19.42 -3.15
N SER A 52 4.63 -18.29 -3.29
CA SER A 52 5.44 -17.75 -2.18
C SER A 52 4.61 -17.32 -0.98
N TYR A 53 3.42 -16.73 -1.19
CA TYR A 53 2.50 -16.42 -0.11
C TYR A 53 2.03 -17.68 0.62
N ASP A 54 1.65 -18.73 -0.12
CA ASP A 54 1.16 -19.96 0.48
C ASP A 54 2.24 -20.66 1.31
N ILE A 55 3.50 -20.66 0.82
CA ILE A 55 4.67 -21.14 1.57
C ILE A 55 4.87 -20.30 2.84
N TRP A 56 4.89 -18.97 2.71
CA TRP A 56 5.08 -18.06 3.84
C TRP A 56 3.99 -18.24 4.91
N LYS A 57 2.72 -18.26 4.50
CA LYS A 57 1.59 -18.40 5.42
C LYS A 57 1.65 -19.74 6.15
N THR A 58 1.92 -20.82 5.43
CA THR A 58 2.04 -22.16 6.02
C THR A 58 3.16 -22.23 7.06
N ASN A 59 4.31 -21.62 6.77
CA ASN A 59 5.49 -21.79 7.60
C ASN A 59 5.58 -20.80 8.76
N PHE A 60 5.05 -19.59 8.62
CA PHE A 60 5.29 -18.52 9.59
C PHE A 60 4.03 -18.01 10.29
N VAL A 61 2.84 -18.17 9.73
CA VAL A 61 1.62 -17.68 10.38
C VAL A 61 1.12 -18.70 11.40
N GLU A 62 0.90 -18.26 12.64
CA GLU A 62 0.34 -19.08 13.71
C GLU A 62 -0.91 -18.40 14.29
N ALA A 63 -1.99 -19.16 14.43
CA ALA A 63 -3.19 -18.70 15.12
C ALA A 63 -2.98 -18.76 16.64
N CYS A 64 -3.36 -17.69 17.33
CA CYS A 64 -3.39 -17.60 18.79
C CYS A 64 -4.85 -17.59 19.28
N SER A 65 -5.04 -17.55 20.61
CA SER A 65 -6.37 -17.40 21.21
C SER A 65 -7.03 -16.05 20.85
N ASN A 66 -8.36 -15.98 20.97
CA ASN A 66 -9.17 -14.77 20.75
C ASN A 66 -9.08 -14.18 19.32
N GLY A 67 -8.92 -15.05 18.32
CA GLY A 67 -8.89 -14.63 16.91
C GLY A 67 -7.63 -13.87 16.49
N ARG A 68 -6.58 -13.89 17.32
CA ARG A 68 -5.27 -13.29 17.02
C ARG A 68 -4.47 -14.21 16.11
N TYR A 69 -3.62 -13.62 15.29
CA TYR A 69 -2.62 -14.33 14.52
C TYR A 69 -1.27 -13.66 14.77
N ARG A 70 -0.18 -14.42 14.68
CA ARG A 70 1.18 -13.90 14.76
C ARG A 70 2.04 -14.43 13.62
N VAL A 71 3.20 -13.82 13.44
CA VAL A 71 4.25 -14.31 12.53
C VAL A 71 5.41 -14.84 13.36
N LYS A 72 5.75 -16.11 13.19
CA LYS A 72 6.89 -16.77 13.84
C LYS A 72 8.20 -16.16 13.29
N PHE A 73 9.08 -15.78 14.20
CA PHE A 73 10.44 -15.35 13.89
C PHE A 73 11.38 -16.56 13.70
N ASP A 74 12.67 -16.34 13.44
CA ASP A 74 13.66 -17.43 13.32
C ASP A 74 13.69 -18.31 14.57
N ASN A 75 13.64 -17.70 15.76
CA ASN A 75 13.18 -18.40 16.94
C ASN A 75 11.64 -18.49 16.88
N ALA A 76 11.12 -19.67 16.55
CA ALA A 76 9.68 -19.89 16.38
C ALA A 76 8.84 -19.59 17.64
N SER A 77 9.45 -19.54 18.83
CA SER A 77 8.78 -19.13 20.08
C SER A 77 8.62 -17.61 20.24
N GLU A 78 9.24 -16.84 19.34
CA GLU A 78 9.24 -15.38 19.31
C GLU A 78 8.52 -14.84 18.09
N THR A 79 8.11 -13.58 18.17
CA THR A 79 7.57 -12.75 17.11
C THR A 79 8.20 -11.37 17.25
N VAL A 80 8.61 -10.77 16.14
CA VAL A 80 9.06 -9.37 16.09
C VAL A 80 8.01 -8.51 15.42
N SER A 81 7.91 -7.23 15.80
CA SER A 81 6.94 -6.28 15.22
C SER A 81 7.13 -6.17 13.70
N GLU A 82 8.37 -6.23 13.22
CA GLU A 82 8.72 -6.28 11.78
C GLU A 82 7.93 -7.39 11.05
N GLY A 83 7.91 -8.59 11.62
CA GLY A 83 7.17 -9.72 11.06
C GLY A 83 5.67 -9.51 11.05
N ILE A 84 5.12 -8.81 12.04
CA ILE A 84 3.70 -8.43 12.04
C ILE A 84 3.42 -7.41 10.93
N GLY A 85 4.25 -6.38 10.78
CA GLY A 85 4.13 -5.40 9.69
C GLY A 85 4.17 -6.05 8.31
N TYR A 86 5.16 -6.91 8.06
CA TYR A 86 5.25 -7.69 6.83
C TYR A 86 4.04 -8.60 6.62
N GLY A 87 3.59 -9.29 7.66
CA GLY A 87 2.42 -10.16 7.58
C GLY A 87 1.14 -9.40 7.25
N MET A 88 0.97 -8.21 7.82
CA MET A 88 -0.16 -7.34 7.51
C MET A 88 -0.14 -6.89 6.04
N LEU A 89 1.02 -6.50 5.51
CA LEU A 89 1.18 -6.17 4.08
C LEU A 89 0.86 -7.38 3.19
N LEU A 90 1.43 -8.55 3.48
CA LEU A 90 1.20 -9.76 2.68
C LEU A 90 -0.27 -10.17 2.68
N THR A 91 -0.92 -10.16 3.85
CA THR A 91 -2.31 -10.59 3.98
C THR A 91 -3.29 -9.60 3.35
N VAL A 92 -3.07 -8.28 3.48
CA VAL A 92 -3.98 -7.30 2.88
C VAL A 92 -3.94 -7.33 1.36
N TYR A 93 -2.75 -7.38 0.75
CA TYR A 93 -2.62 -7.47 -0.71
C TYR A 93 -3.07 -8.82 -1.25
N LYS A 94 -2.94 -9.91 -0.48
CA LYS A 94 -3.47 -11.23 -0.84
C LYS A 94 -4.98 -11.38 -0.60
N ALA A 95 -5.62 -10.35 -0.02
CA ALA A 95 -7.04 -10.33 0.34
C ALA A 95 -7.45 -11.27 1.48
N ASP A 96 -6.52 -11.60 2.36
CA ASP A 96 -6.73 -12.54 3.46
C ASP A 96 -7.21 -11.82 4.72
N LYS A 97 -8.47 -11.38 4.70
CA LYS A 97 -9.05 -10.53 5.75
C LYS A 97 -8.98 -11.13 7.15
N VAL A 98 -9.23 -12.43 7.29
CA VAL A 98 -9.23 -13.11 8.59
C VAL A 98 -7.84 -13.08 9.22
N THR A 99 -6.82 -13.40 8.43
CA THR A 99 -5.43 -13.38 8.91
C THR A 99 -4.98 -11.94 9.20
N PHE A 100 -5.34 -10.99 8.32
CA PHE A 100 -5.04 -9.56 8.51
C PHE A 100 -5.63 -9.02 9.82
N ASP A 101 -6.93 -9.20 10.05
CA ASP A 101 -7.62 -8.72 11.25
C ASP A 101 -6.99 -9.33 12.51
N GLY A 102 -6.60 -10.60 12.43
CA GLY A 102 -5.93 -11.31 13.51
C GLY A 102 -4.52 -10.79 13.82
N LEU A 103 -3.73 -10.47 12.80
CA LEU A 103 -2.41 -9.85 12.95
C LEU A 103 -2.52 -8.45 13.55
N TRP A 104 -3.51 -7.66 13.11
CA TRP A 104 -3.75 -6.33 13.66
C TRP A 104 -4.21 -6.36 15.12
N ASN A 105 -5.06 -7.32 15.50
CA ASN A 105 -5.43 -7.51 16.90
C ASN A 105 -4.21 -7.93 17.75
N TYR A 106 -3.34 -8.79 17.23
CA TYR A 106 -2.07 -9.10 17.90
C TYR A 106 -1.18 -7.87 18.05
N TYR A 107 -1.05 -7.04 17.01
CA TYR A 107 -0.33 -5.77 17.09
C TYR A 107 -0.87 -4.89 18.22
N LYS A 108 -2.19 -4.64 18.23
CA LYS A 108 -2.84 -3.75 19.20
C LYS A 108 -2.63 -4.16 20.65
N ASP A 109 -2.63 -5.46 20.94
CA ASP A 109 -2.49 -6.00 22.29
C ASP A 109 -1.05 -5.95 22.82
N ASN A 110 -0.08 -5.73 21.94
CA ASN A 110 1.34 -5.67 22.28
C ASN A 110 1.92 -4.26 22.17
N ARG A 111 1.07 -3.24 22.10
CA ARG A 111 1.50 -1.83 22.06
C ARG A 111 2.05 -1.36 23.40
N ASN A 112 3.03 -0.46 23.33
CA ASN A 112 3.51 0.31 24.47
C ASN A 112 2.63 1.54 24.72
N SER A 113 3.03 2.40 25.65
CA SER A 113 2.29 3.61 26.02
C SER A 113 2.26 4.70 24.94
N ASN A 114 3.17 4.65 23.96
CA ASN A 114 3.20 5.58 22.82
C ASN A 114 2.32 5.10 21.65
N GLY A 115 1.66 3.94 21.81
CA GLY A 115 0.73 3.40 20.81
C GLY A 115 1.40 2.63 19.68
N VAL A 116 2.70 2.35 19.78
CA VAL A 116 3.48 1.52 18.84
C VAL A 116 3.76 0.14 19.43
N MET A 117 4.01 -0.88 18.60
CA MET A 117 4.14 -2.26 19.07
C MET A 117 5.52 -2.51 19.69
N ASN A 118 5.57 -3.17 20.85
CA ASN A 118 6.84 -3.63 21.40
C ASN A 118 7.54 -4.59 20.43
N TRP A 119 8.81 -4.33 20.12
CA TRP A 119 9.47 -4.93 18.95
C TRP A 119 9.67 -6.44 19.04
N LYS A 120 9.62 -7.06 20.23
CA LYS A 120 9.74 -8.51 20.38
C LYS A 120 8.82 -9.08 21.45
N ILE A 121 8.05 -10.09 21.06
CA ILE A 121 7.02 -10.78 21.83
C ILE A 121 7.27 -12.29 21.90
N GLN A 122 6.99 -12.91 23.05
CA GLN A 122 7.06 -14.34 23.32
C GLN A 122 5.84 -15.07 22.73
N GLY A 123 5.74 -15.09 21.41
CA GLY A 123 4.73 -15.84 20.66
C GLY A 123 3.30 -15.55 21.11
N CYS A 124 2.46 -16.58 21.23
CA CYS A 124 1.07 -16.43 21.69
C CYS A 124 0.93 -16.21 23.21
N SER A 125 2.01 -16.34 23.99
CA SER A 125 1.97 -16.08 25.45
C SER A 125 2.00 -14.60 25.80
N LEU A 126 2.32 -13.74 24.82
CA LEU A 126 2.33 -12.28 24.92
C LEU A 126 3.32 -11.72 25.96
N GLY A 127 4.34 -12.49 26.37
CA GLY A 127 5.48 -11.93 27.11
C GLY A 127 6.26 -10.94 26.24
N THR A 128 6.85 -9.89 26.82
CA THR A 128 7.49 -8.80 26.05
C THR A 128 8.99 -8.72 26.33
N PRO A 129 9.82 -9.63 25.80
CA PRO A 129 11.27 -9.61 26.01
C PRO A 129 11.98 -8.44 25.31
N GLY A 130 11.37 -7.82 24.30
CA GLY A 130 11.88 -6.60 23.66
C GLY A 130 10.85 -5.49 23.75
N GLN A 131 11.16 -4.45 24.52
CA GLN A 131 10.29 -3.30 24.75
C GLN A 131 10.53 -2.19 23.72
N ASN A 132 9.52 -1.33 23.53
CA ASN A 132 9.53 -0.17 22.64
C ASN A 132 9.38 -0.53 21.15
N GLY A 133 9.01 0.47 20.35
CA GLY A 133 8.75 0.37 18.92
C GLY A 133 10.01 0.22 18.07
N ALA A 134 9.82 -0.30 16.86
CA ALA A 134 10.83 -0.37 15.81
C ALA A 134 10.19 0.16 14.53
N THR A 135 10.60 1.37 14.15
CA THR A 135 9.81 2.23 13.24
C THR A 135 9.47 1.58 11.91
N ASP A 136 10.30 0.67 11.37
CA ASP A 136 9.97 -0.07 10.15
C ASP A 136 8.68 -0.87 10.26
N ALA A 137 8.43 -1.50 11.41
CA ALA A 137 7.20 -2.25 11.67
C ALA A 137 5.97 -1.35 11.68
N GLU A 138 6.07 -0.20 12.34
CA GLU A 138 5.00 0.80 12.42
C GLU A 138 4.66 1.36 11.03
N LEU A 139 5.66 1.66 10.22
CA LEU A 139 5.49 2.11 8.83
C LEU A 139 4.75 1.06 7.98
N ASP A 140 5.12 -0.21 8.11
CA ASP A 140 4.48 -1.30 7.37
C ASP A 140 3.04 -1.54 7.83
N ALA A 141 2.80 -1.56 9.14
CA ALA A 141 1.45 -1.73 9.70
C ALA A 141 0.52 -0.57 9.30
N ALA A 142 1.00 0.68 9.35
CA ALA A 142 0.24 1.85 8.92
C ALA A 142 -0.11 1.79 7.44
N MET A 143 0.85 1.44 6.57
CA MET A 143 0.57 1.27 5.15
C MET A 143 -0.43 0.13 4.91
N ALA A 144 -0.30 -0.99 5.61
CA ALA A 144 -1.21 -2.11 5.47
C ALA A 144 -2.65 -1.77 5.89
N LEU A 145 -2.84 -0.92 6.92
CA LEU A 145 -4.16 -0.41 7.32
C LEU A 145 -4.78 0.53 6.28
N ILE A 146 -3.98 1.36 5.61
CA ILE A 146 -4.45 2.18 4.46
C ILE A 146 -4.97 1.26 3.34
N VAL A 147 -4.22 0.20 3.02
CA VAL A 147 -4.66 -0.77 2.01
C VAL A 147 -5.93 -1.50 2.48
N ALA A 148 -6.06 -1.80 3.78
CA ALA A 148 -7.24 -2.48 4.33
C ALA A 148 -8.50 -1.61 4.27
N ASP A 149 -8.39 -0.31 4.54
CA ASP A 149 -9.47 0.66 4.33
C ASP A 149 -9.94 0.65 2.87
N TYR A 150 -9.01 0.66 1.91
CA TYR A 150 -9.35 0.52 0.50
C TYR A 150 -9.97 -0.85 0.18
N GLN A 151 -9.43 -1.92 0.76
CA GLN A 151 -9.79 -3.29 0.41
C GLN A 151 -11.18 -3.69 0.89
N TRP A 152 -11.55 -3.26 2.10
CA TRP A 152 -12.75 -3.73 2.81
C TRP A 152 -13.60 -2.61 3.42
N GLY A 153 -13.16 -1.35 3.34
CA GLY A 153 -13.80 -0.22 4.01
C GLY A 153 -13.67 -0.27 5.53
N SER A 154 -14.05 0.83 6.19
CA SER A 154 -13.87 1.02 7.64
C SER A 154 -15.17 1.06 8.45
N THR A 155 -16.22 0.40 7.96
CA THR A 155 -17.54 0.32 8.63
C THR A 155 -17.77 -1.00 9.39
N GLY A 156 -16.81 -1.93 9.31
CA GLY A 156 -16.86 -3.22 10.01
C GLY A 156 -16.41 -3.15 11.47
N THR A 157 -16.09 -4.31 12.04
CA THR A 157 -15.62 -4.45 13.43
C THR A 157 -14.30 -3.71 13.70
N ILE A 158 -13.44 -3.63 12.69
CA ILE A 158 -12.19 -2.88 12.74
C ILE A 158 -12.36 -1.67 11.83
N ASN A 159 -12.11 -0.49 12.39
CA ASN A 159 -12.10 0.76 11.64
C ASN A 159 -10.66 1.01 11.15
N TYR A 160 -10.30 0.43 10.01
CA TYR A 160 -8.93 0.48 9.48
C TYR A 160 -8.45 1.91 9.25
N ARG A 161 -9.33 2.80 8.82
CA ARG A 161 -9.03 4.21 8.62
C ARG A 161 -8.64 4.91 9.91
N ALA A 162 -9.47 4.79 10.94
CA ALA A 162 -9.19 5.42 12.24
C ALA A 162 -7.93 4.81 12.88
N ASP A 163 -7.74 3.50 12.73
CA ASP A 163 -6.55 2.81 13.19
C ASP A 163 -5.28 3.28 12.45
N ALA A 164 -5.35 3.46 11.12
CA ALA A 164 -4.26 4.02 10.31
C ALA A 164 -3.94 5.46 10.72
N GLU A 165 -4.95 6.34 10.81
CA GLU A 165 -4.78 7.74 11.23
C GLU A 165 -4.13 7.84 12.61
N THR A 166 -4.55 6.98 13.55
CA THR A 166 -3.98 6.91 14.90
C THR A 166 -2.51 6.47 14.88
N LEU A 167 -2.19 5.41 14.14
CA LEU A 167 -0.82 4.91 14.07
C LEU A 167 0.12 5.88 13.35
N ILE A 168 -0.32 6.50 12.25
CA ILE A 168 0.42 7.53 11.52
C ILE A 168 0.72 8.73 12.42
N ALA A 169 -0.24 9.14 13.27
CA ALA A 169 -0.03 10.18 14.26
C ALA A 169 1.00 9.79 15.33
N ALA A 170 1.01 8.53 15.79
CA ALA A 170 2.01 8.02 16.72
C ALA A 170 3.42 8.03 16.10
N ILE A 171 3.56 7.55 14.86
CA ILE A 171 4.83 7.58 14.10
C ILE A 171 5.34 9.02 13.99
N LYS A 172 4.48 9.95 13.56
CA LYS A 172 4.83 11.37 13.44
C LYS A 172 5.32 11.97 14.77
N THR A 173 4.69 11.60 15.88
CA THR A 173 4.96 12.18 17.20
C THR A 173 6.20 11.59 17.85
N HIS A 174 6.39 10.29 17.72
CA HIS A 174 7.38 9.54 18.51
C HIS A 174 8.54 9.01 17.68
N GLU A 175 8.37 8.79 16.39
CA GLU A 175 9.35 8.11 15.51
C GLU A 175 9.91 9.02 14.41
N VAL A 176 9.47 10.28 14.35
CA VAL A 176 10.13 11.33 13.56
C VAL A 176 10.73 12.34 14.51
N GLU A 177 12.02 12.60 14.39
CA GLU A 177 12.72 13.61 15.18
C GLU A 177 12.19 15.01 14.84
N ALA A 178 11.70 15.71 15.87
CA ALA A 178 11.11 17.03 15.72
C ALA A 178 12.10 18.03 15.11
N ASN A 179 11.60 18.89 14.22
CA ASN A 179 12.32 19.97 13.52
C ASN A 179 13.40 19.53 12.51
N THR A 180 13.82 18.26 12.50
CA THR A 180 14.82 17.76 11.55
C THR A 180 14.23 16.83 10.49
N PHE A 181 13.04 16.28 10.76
CA PHE A 181 12.35 15.27 9.95
C PHE A 181 13.14 13.96 9.78
N VAL A 182 14.15 13.73 10.63
CA VAL A 182 14.91 12.48 10.62
C VAL A 182 14.02 11.38 11.17
N LEU A 183 13.86 10.30 10.41
CA LEU A 183 13.21 9.10 10.92
C LEU A 183 14.08 8.50 12.02
N LYS A 184 13.50 8.28 13.19
CA LYS A 184 14.13 7.55 14.28
C LYS A 184 13.97 6.04 14.01
N PRO A 185 14.89 5.21 14.51
CA PRO A 185 14.77 3.75 14.42
C PRO A 185 13.73 3.15 15.37
N GLY A 186 13.26 3.91 16.36
CA GLY A 186 12.13 3.54 17.20
C GLY A 186 11.65 4.74 18.01
N ASP A 187 10.56 4.55 18.74
CA ASP A 187 9.90 5.62 19.49
C ASP A 187 10.74 6.17 20.65
N MET A 188 11.64 5.37 21.22
CA MET A 188 12.42 5.74 22.40
C MET A 188 13.87 6.14 22.13
N PHE A 189 14.40 6.00 20.91
CA PHE A 189 15.83 6.18 20.63
C PHE A 189 16.15 6.65 19.21
N GLY A 190 17.42 7.02 18.98
CA GLY A 190 17.98 7.43 17.69
C GLY A 190 17.55 8.84 17.25
N GLY A 191 17.43 9.06 15.93
CA GLY A 191 17.25 10.38 15.33
C GLY A 191 18.50 10.81 14.60
N SER A 192 18.89 12.09 14.69
CA SER A 192 20.05 12.61 13.98
C SER A 192 21.36 11.90 14.32
N SER A 193 21.48 11.32 15.52
CA SER A 193 22.66 10.56 15.95
C SER A 193 22.69 9.12 15.45
N LEU A 194 21.55 8.52 15.14
CA LEU A 194 21.44 7.12 14.73
C LEU A 194 20.10 6.88 13.99
N THR A 195 20.19 6.43 12.76
CA THR A 195 19.08 6.03 11.89
C THR A 195 19.47 4.81 11.07
N ASN A 196 18.48 4.12 10.51
CA ASN A 196 18.66 2.93 9.67
C ASN A 196 18.11 3.21 8.26
N PRO A 197 18.96 3.26 7.21
CA PRO A 197 18.51 3.53 5.84
C PRO A 197 17.46 2.56 5.29
N SER A 198 17.43 1.33 5.80
CA SER A 198 16.45 0.33 5.38
C SER A 198 15.02 0.62 5.84
N TYR A 199 14.86 1.53 6.81
CA TYR A 199 13.55 1.97 7.33
C TYR A 199 12.98 3.12 6.49
N PHE A 200 13.78 3.71 5.59
CA PHE A 200 13.34 4.81 4.76
C PHE A 200 12.37 4.36 3.68
N ALA A 201 11.08 4.67 3.87
CA ALA A 201 9.99 4.33 2.97
C ALA A 201 9.29 5.58 2.40
N PRO A 202 9.97 6.39 1.56
CA PRO A 202 9.42 7.65 1.04
C PRO A 202 8.08 7.50 0.32
N ALA A 203 7.84 6.37 -0.36
CA ALA A 203 6.55 6.06 -0.97
C ALA A 203 5.41 6.01 0.04
N TYR A 204 5.67 5.48 1.24
CA TYR A 204 4.69 5.39 2.33
C TYR A 204 4.47 6.74 2.97
N TYR A 205 5.52 7.53 3.19
CA TYR A 205 5.35 8.89 3.73
C TYR A 205 4.42 9.71 2.84
N ARG A 206 4.60 9.66 1.51
CA ARG A 206 3.69 10.35 0.57
C ARG A 206 2.26 9.82 0.67
N ALA A 207 2.08 8.50 0.77
CA ALA A 207 0.76 7.90 0.98
C ALA A 207 0.13 8.37 2.30
N PHE A 208 0.89 8.45 3.39
CA PHE A 208 0.43 8.94 4.69
C PHE A 208 0.03 10.41 4.60
N GLY A 209 0.81 11.23 3.91
CA GLY A 209 0.52 12.63 3.68
C GLY A 209 -0.81 12.85 2.96
N VAL A 210 -1.09 12.07 1.91
CA VAL A 210 -2.38 12.13 1.23
C VAL A 210 -3.51 11.60 2.13
N PHE A 211 -3.29 10.47 2.80
CA PHE A 211 -4.32 9.81 3.61
C PHE A 211 -4.77 10.67 4.82
N THR A 212 -3.82 11.37 5.43
CA THR A 212 -4.04 12.21 6.63
C THR A 212 -4.18 13.71 6.32
N ASN A 213 -4.15 14.10 5.04
CA ASN A 213 -4.14 15.49 4.60
C ASN A 213 -3.01 16.33 5.23
N ASP A 214 -1.81 15.74 5.32
CA ASP A 214 -0.59 16.34 5.87
C ASP A 214 0.62 16.12 4.94
N SER A 215 0.39 16.31 3.64
CA SER A 215 1.40 16.09 2.60
C SER A 215 2.68 16.89 2.81
N THR A 216 2.59 18.11 3.36
CA THR A 216 3.77 18.97 3.58
C THR A 216 4.75 18.35 4.58
N PHE A 217 4.24 17.86 5.72
CA PHE A 217 5.09 17.24 6.73
C PHE A 217 5.73 15.96 6.18
N TRP A 218 4.92 15.06 5.63
CA TRP A 218 5.42 13.76 5.18
C TRP A 218 6.32 13.85 3.94
N ASN A 219 6.10 14.83 3.05
CA ASN A 219 7.05 15.12 1.98
C ASN A 219 8.40 15.62 2.51
N SER A 220 8.42 16.32 3.64
CA SER A 220 9.67 16.75 4.29
C SER A 220 10.44 15.56 4.87
N VAL A 221 9.74 14.58 5.45
CA VAL A 221 10.33 13.30 5.89
C VAL A 221 10.90 12.52 4.71
N ALA A 222 10.15 12.41 3.60
CA ALA A 222 10.62 11.77 2.37
C ALA A 222 11.85 12.44 1.78
N ALA A 223 11.86 13.77 1.70
CA ALA A 223 13.03 14.52 1.24
C ALA A 223 14.24 14.30 2.15
N LYS A 224 14.04 14.31 3.47
CA LYS A 224 15.11 14.08 4.44
C LYS A 224 15.72 12.68 4.31
N ALA A 225 14.93 11.65 4.01
CA ALA A 225 15.44 10.31 3.73
C ALA A 225 16.42 10.29 2.54
N TYR A 226 16.10 10.94 1.43
CA TYR A 226 17.00 11.03 0.28
C TYR A 226 18.28 11.85 0.58
N VAL A 227 18.16 12.92 1.38
CA VAL A 227 19.34 13.67 1.84
C VAL A 227 20.29 12.76 2.62
N MET A 228 19.76 11.97 3.57
CA MET A 228 20.57 11.07 4.39
C MET A 228 21.17 9.90 3.58
N ILE A 229 20.41 9.31 2.65
CA ILE A 229 20.93 8.28 1.74
C ILE A 229 22.10 8.84 0.93
N ASN A 230 21.92 9.99 0.28
CA ASN A 230 22.97 10.57 -0.54
C ASN A 230 24.19 10.98 0.29
N ALA A 231 23.98 11.47 1.51
CA ALA A 231 25.07 11.77 2.43
C ALA A 231 25.82 10.50 2.84
N ASN A 232 25.13 9.41 3.20
CA ASN A 232 25.75 8.13 3.55
C ASN A 232 26.59 7.55 2.41
N LEU A 233 26.08 7.63 1.18
CA LEU A 233 26.83 7.18 0.02
C LEU A 233 28.08 8.05 -0.23
N THR A 234 27.97 9.37 -0.04
CA THR A 234 29.05 10.31 -0.33
C THR A 234 30.14 10.28 0.73
N GLN A 235 29.77 10.38 2.02
CA GLN A 235 30.74 10.44 3.12
C GLN A 235 31.57 9.15 3.22
N ASN A 236 30.95 8.00 2.97
CA ASN A 236 31.59 6.71 3.11
C ASN A 236 32.18 6.17 1.79
N ASN A 237 32.23 6.99 0.72
CA ASN A 237 32.69 6.60 -0.61
C ASN A 237 32.02 5.30 -1.13
N ALA A 238 30.72 5.17 -0.89
CA ALA A 238 29.98 3.98 -1.21
C ALA A 238 29.74 3.86 -2.73
N VAL A 239 29.84 2.65 -3.25
CA VAL A 239 29.53 2.34 -4.65
C VAL A 239 28.18 1.67 -4.76
N GLY A 240 27.57 1.70 -5.94
CA GLY A 240 26.43 0.85 -6.25
C GLY A 240 25.17 1.05 -5.42
N GLY A 241 25.03 2.20 -4.74
CA GLY A 241 23.92 2.43 -3.81
C GLY A 241 24.02 1.61 -2.51
N LEU A 242 25.19 1.08 -2.17
CA LEU A 242 25.42 0.30 -0.95
C LEU A 242 25.46 1.19 0.29
N VAL A 243 24.27 1.55 0.81
CA VAL A 243 24.14 2.22 2.12
C VAL A 243 24.61 1.32 3.26
N SER A 244 25.03 1.91 4.37
CA SER A 244 25.34 1.17 5.59
C SER A 244 24.06 0.77 6.33
N ASP A 245 24.08 -0.29 7.14
CA ASP A 245 22.94 -0.71 7.97
C ASP A 245 22.49 0.41 8.91
N TRP A 246 23.45 1.12 9.52
CA TRP A 246 23.20 2.20 10.46
C TRP A 246 24.12 3.38 10.17
N CYS A 247 23.60 4.60 10.36
CA CYS A 247 24.36 5.84 10.17
C CYS A 247 23.79 6.97 11.03
N ALA A 248 24.53 8.06 11.15
CA ALA A 248 23.98 9.34 11.61
C ALA A 248 23.27 10.05 10.46
N ALA A 249 22.48 11.08 10.76
CA ALA A 249 21.81 11.88 9.72
C ALA A 249 22.79 12.68 8.83
N SER A 250 24.06 12.82 9.22
CA SER A 250 25.14 13.34 8.37
C SER A 250 25.56 12.37 7.27
N GLY A 251 25.13 11.10 7.35
CA GLY A 251 25.58 10.01 6.50
C GLY A 251 26.77 9.23 7.07
N ASP A 252 27.51 9.80 8.02
CA ASP A 252 28.66 9.15 8.64
C ASP A 252 28.24 7.93 9.46
N TYR A 253 29.21 7.04 9.73
CA TYR A 253 29.05 6.00 10.72
C TYR A 253 28.71 6.59 12.10
N SER A 254 27.75 5.96 12.77
CA SER A 254 27.34 6.40 14.10
C SER A 254 28.16 5.70 15.17
N SER A 255 28.65 6.45 16.17
CA SER A 255 29.22 5.83 17.37
C SER A 255 28.19 5.02 18.18
N GLN A 256 26.89 5.27 17.97
CA GLN A 256 25.80 4.55 18.63
C GLN A 256 25.47 3.22 17.95
N SER A 257 26.06 2.91 16.79
CA SER A 257 25.83 1.64 16.10
C SER A 257 26.81 0.52 16.48
N SER A 258 27.63 0.71 17.53
CA SER A 258 28.67 -0.24 17.94
C SER A 258 28.15 -1.64 18.31
N GLY A 259 26.88 -1.75 18.71
CA GLY A 259 26.23 -3.02 19.06
C GLY A 259 25.68 -3.82 17.86
N TYR A 260 25.67 -3.24 16.66
CA TYR A 260 25.15 -3.90 15.46
C TYR A 260 26.26 -4.61 14.68
N HIS A 261 25.87 -5.49 13.77
CA HIS A 261 26.80 -6.23 12.91
C HIS A 261 27.77 -5.27 12.20
N ALA A 262 29.07 -5.56 12.27
CA ALA A 262 30.12 -4.70 11.74
C ALA A 262 29.99 -3.21 12.14
N GLN A 263 29.50 -2.96 13.36
CA GLN A 263 29.20 -1.62 13.90
C GLN A 263 28.18 -0.84 13.05
N GLY A 264 27.39 -1.54 12.22
CA GLY A 264 26.43 -0.97 11.28
C GLY A 264 27.04 -0.35 10.03
N HIS A 265 28.34 -0.57 9.77
CA HIS A 265 29.07 0.13 8.69
C HIS A 265 28.92 -0.51 7.30
N THR A 266 28.41 -1.75 7.24
CA THR A 266 28.32 -2.53 6.01
C THR A 266 26.92 -2.49 5.41
N TYR A 267 26.80 -2.82 4.11
CA TYR A 267 25.52 -3.19 3.51
C TYR A 267 25.25 -4.65 3.86
N TYR A 268 24.45 -4.89 4.91
CA TYR A 268 24.10 -6.23 5.38
C TYR A 268 22.58 -6.39 5.45
N TYR A 269 22.09 -7.28 6.33
CA TYR A 269 20.70 -7.71 6.37
C TYR A 269 19.70 -6.58 6.68
N ASP A 270 20.12 -5.53 7.38
CA ASP A 270 19.29 -4.34 7.52
C ASP A 270 19.21 -3.61 6.17
N ALA A 271 20.35 -3.08 5.71
CA ALA A 271 20.47 -2.26 4.50
C ALA A 271 19.94 -2.94 3.24
N ALA A 272 19.92 -4.28 3.20
CA ALA A 272 19.42 -5.09 2.08
C ALA A 272 18.01 -4.71 1.63
N ARG A 273 17.15 -4.18 2.50
CA ARG A 273 15.76 -3.79 2.16
C ARG A 273 15.68 -2.44 1.42
N THR A 274 16.72 -1.60 1.52
CA THR A 274 16.71 -0.22 1.00
C THR A 274 16.37 -0.12 -0.49
N PRO A 275 16.94 -0.95 -1.40
CA PRO A 275 16.59 -0.86 -2.82
C PRO A 275 15.10 -1.08 -3.11
N TRP A 276 14.45 -2.00 -2.39
CA TRP A 276 13.00 -2.20 -2.48
C TRP A 276 12.22 -0.98 -1.97
N ARG A 277 12.56 -0.48 -0.78
CA ARG A 277 11.85 0.65 -0.17
C ARG A 277 11.92 1.91 -1.03
N ILE A 278 13.08 2.17 -1.65
CA ILE A 278 13.33 3.38 -2.43
C ILE A 278 12.78 3.29 -3.85
N VAL A 279 12.90 2.14 -4.53
CA VAL A 279 12.34 2.00 -5.89
C VAL A 279 10.81 2.13 -5.88
N MET A 280 10.15 1.77 -4.78
CA MET A 280 8.71 1.92 -4.61
C MET A 280 8.23 3.37 -4.79
N ASP A 281 9.01 4.36 -4.35
CA ASP A 281 8.65 5.79 -4.51
C ASP A 281 8.72 6.22 -5.99
N TYR A 282 9.60 5.60 -6.76
CA TYR A 282 9.63 5.79 -8.20
C TYR A 282 8.46 5.09 -8.90
N VAL A 283 8.23 3.80 -8.65
CA VAL A 283 7.19 3.06 -9.39
C VAL A 283 5.78 3.51 -9.05
N TRP A 284 5.54 4.01 -7.82
CA TRP A 284 4.24 4.53 -7.40
C TRP A 284 4.05 6.02 -7.74
N HIS A 285 5.07 6.86 -7.52
CA HIS A 285 4.91 8.32 -7.58
C HIS A 285 5.75 9.00 -8.67
N GLY A 286 6.54 8.26 -9.43
CA GLY A 286 7.43 8.82 -10.46
C GLY A 286 8.58 9.64 -9.88
N ASN A 287 8.92 9.47 -8.60
CA ASN A 287 9.95 10.27 -7.95
C ASN A 287 11.35 9.99 -8.56
N ASN A 288 12.02 11.06 -9.00
CA ASN A 288 13.29 10.96 -9.69
C ASN A 288 14.47 10.58 -8.78
N ASP A 289 14.46 10.98 -7.50
CA ASP A 289 15.52 10.58 -6.56
C ASP A 289 15.47 9.07 -6.29
N GLY A 290 14.25 8.53 -6.16
CA GLY A 290 14.00 7.09 -6.09
C GLY A 290 14.54 6.34 -7.32
N LYS A 291 14.29 6.89 -8.52
CA LYS A 291 14.83 6.36 -9.79
C LYS A 291 16.36 6.35 -9.77
N ILE A 292 16.99 7.46 -9.42
CA ILE A 292 18.45 7.63 -9.41
C ILE A 292 19.09 6.61 -8.47
N TYR A 293 18.58 6.48 -7.24
CA TYR A 293 19.11 5.52 -6.28
C TYR A 293 18.95 4.08 -6.75
N ALA A 294 17.73 3.70 -7.15
CA ALA A 294 17.46 2.34 -7.60
C ALA A 294 18.26 1.96 -8.87
N LYS A 295 18.50 2.92 -9.77
CA LYS A 295 19.37 2.71 -10.93
C LYS A 295 20.82 2.42 -10.52
N LYS A 296 21.38 3.11 -9.52
CA LYS A 296 22.72 2.79 -8.98
C LYS A 296 22.79 1.34 -8.48
N CYS A 297 21.76 0.90 -7.75
CA CYS A 297 21.67 -0.48 -7.25
C CYS A 297 21.56 -1.50 -8.39
N SER A 298 20.74 -1.22 -9.40
CA SER A 298 20.62 -2.10 -10.57
C SER A 298 21.92 -2.17 -11.37
N ASP A 299 22.58 -1.04 -11.59
CA ASP A 299 23.86 -0.99 -12.32
C ASP A 299 25.00 -1.68 -11.55
N PHE A 300 24.98 -1.65 -10.21
CA PHE A 300 25.90 -2.44 -9.40
C PHE A 300 25.80 -3.93 -9.73
N VAL A 301 24.58 -4.48 -9.70
CA VAL A 301 24.38 -5.90 -10.02
C VAL A 301 24.70 -6.19 -11.48
N ARG A 302 24.16 -5.40 -12.41
CA ARG A 302 24.29 -5.65 -13.85
C ARG A 302 25.72 -5.49 -14.35
N VAL A 303 26.42 -4.44 -13.91
CA VAL A 303 27.73 -4.04 -14.43
C VAL A 303 28.86 -4.47 -13.50
N THR A 304 28.76 -4.19 -12.20
CA THR A 304 29.87 -4.43 -11.26
C THR A 304 29.97 -5.91 -10.90
N LEU A 305 28.84 -6.55 -10.59
CA LEU A 305 28.81 -7.98 -10.29
C LEU A 305 28.70 -8.86 -11.55
N GLY A 306 28.37 -8.28 -12.71
CA GLY A 306 28.18 -9.01 -13.95
C GLY A 306 26.92 -9.88 -14.00
N GLY A 307 25.92 -9.60 -13.14
CA GLY A 307 24.63 -10.29 -13.13
C GLY A 307 24.15 -10.71 -11.74
N THR A 308 22.86 -11.04 -11.66
CA THR A 308 22.15 -11.38 -10.42
C THR A 308 22.69 -12.61 -9.71
N ALA A 309 23.17 -13.62 -10.45
CA ALA A 309 23.73 -14.85 -9.88
C ALA A 309 24.98 -14.63 -9.00
N ASN A 310 25.62 -13.46 -9.10
CA ASN A 310 26.80 -13.09 -8.32
C ASN A 310 26.45 -12.25 -7.08
N ILE A 311 25.17 -12.01 -6.80
CA ILE A 311 24.73 -11.34 -5.57
C ILE A 311 25.08 -12.21 -4.36
N LYS A 312 25.56 -11.56 -3.30
CA LYS A 312 25.94 -12.14 -2.02
C LYS A 312 25.22 -11.43 -0.88
N ASP A 313 25.16 -12.08 0.27
CA ASP A 313 24.48 -11.62 1.47
C ASP A 313 25.31 -10.67 2.33
N GLY A 314 26.09 -9.78 1.71
CA GLY A 314 26.84 -8.77 2.43
C GLY A 314 27.95 -8.11 1.61
N TYR A 315 28.06 -6.79 1.75
CA TYR A 315 29.10 -6.00 1.11
C TYR A 315 29.63 -4.91 2.05
N ASN A 316 30.94 -4.65 1.97
CA ASN A 316 31.47 -3.35 2.37
C ASN A 316 30.93 -2.28 1.42
N GLN A 317 30.80 -1.03 1.89
CA GLN A 317 30.25 0.05 1.06
C GLN A 317 31.09 0.35 -0.19
N ASN A 318 32.38 0.02 -0.19
CA ASN A 318 33.24 0.10 -1.38
C ASN A 318 32.98 -0.99 -2.43
N GLY A 319 31.99 -1.88 -2.21
CA GLY A 319 31.61 -2.95 -3.14
C GLY A 319 32.31 -4.29 -2.90
N THR A 320 33.26 -4.36 -1.97
CA THR A 320 33.93 -5.62 -1.64
C THR A 320 32.95 -6.57 -0.96
N VAL A 321 32.84 -7.79 -1.46
CA VAL A 321 31.99 -8.84 -0.90
C VAL A 321 32.46 -9.19 0.52
N THR A 322 31.51 -9.24 1.46
CA THR A 322 31.72 -9.78 2.82
C THR A 322 30.85 -11.00 3.10
N GLY A 323 29.71 -11.12 2.40
CA GLY A 323 28.82 -12.25 2.47
C GLY A 323 29.29 -13.48 1.68
N GLN A 324 28.72 -14.63 2.01
CA GLN A 324 29.02 -15.93 1.37
C GLN A 324 27.83 -16.45 0.56
N TRP A 325 26.61 -16.22 1.04
CA TRP A 325 25.39 -16.86 0.57
C TRP A 325 24.70 -16.03 -0.50
N HIS A 326 23.92 -16.71 -1.34
CA HIS A 326 23.08 -16.10 -2.37
C HIS A 326 21.63 -16.40 -2.00
N ASN A 327 20.92 -15.39 -1.49
CA ASN A 327 19.63 -15.58 -0.84
C ASN A 327 18.60 -14.49 -1.21
N ALA A 328 17.34 -14.76 -0.90
CA ALA A 328 16.23 -13.97 -1.42
C ALA A 328 16.13 -12.55 -0.84
N THR A 329 16.69 -12.32 0.35
CA THR A 329 16.77 -11.00 1.00
C THR A 329 17.52 -10.00 0.12
N PHE A 330 18.68 -10.39 -0.41
CA PHE A 330 19.52 -9.50 -1.23
C PHE A 330 19.10 -9.53 -2.70
N VAL A 331 18.89 -10.73 -3.24
CA VAL A 331 18.54 -10.93 -4.66
C VAL A 331 17.25 -10.21 -5.00
N GLY A 332 16.21 -10.34 -4.16
CA GLY A 332 14.92 -9.76 -4.47
C GLY A 332 14.89 -8.24 -4.33
N ALA A 333 15.59 -7.67 -3.36
CA ALA A 333 15.70 -6.22 -3.24
C ALA A 333 16.37 -5.59 -4.47
N PHE A 334 17.48 -6.17 -4.95
CA PHE A 334 18.12 -5.71 -6.18
C PHE A 334 17.27 -5.97 -7.42
N ALA A 335 16.52 -7.08 -7.47
CA ALA A 335 15.54 -7.32 -8.54
C ALA A 335 14.46 -6.23 -8.57
N CYS A 336 13.95 -5.79 -7.41
CA CYS A 336 13.04 -4.64 -7.34
C CYS A 336 13.72 -3.37 -7.88
N ALA A 337 14.97 -3.11 -7.52
CA ALA A 337 15.70 -1.94 -8.02
C ALA A 337 15.87 -1.94 -9.54
N ALA A 338 15.96 -3.12 -10.17
CA ALA A 338 16.04 -3.26 -11.64
C ALA A 338 14.79 -2.75 -12.36
N MET A 339 13.66 -2.54 -11.68
CA MET A 339 12.49 -1.82 -12.22
C MET A 339 12.83 -0.37 -12.60
N ALA A 340 13.89 0.23 -12.03
CA ALA A 340 14.42 1.54 -12.41
C ALA A 340 15.73 1.47 -13.22
N GLY A 341 16.24 0.27 -13.51
CA GLY A 341 17.57 0.04 -14.11
C GLY A 341 17.67 0.21 -15.63
N GLU A 342 16.56 0.52 -16.30
CA GLU A 342 16.48 0.78 -17.76
C GLU A 342 16.96 -0.38 -18.66
N ASN A 343 17.10 -1.59 -18.12
CA ASN A 343 17.55 -2.78 -18.85
C ASN A 343 16.60 -3.97 -18.63
N GLN A 344 15.73 -4.22 -19.61
CA GLN A 344 14.70 -5.27 -19.53
C GLN A 344 15.29 -6.69 -19.36
N PRO A 345 16.31 -7.12 -20.14
CA PRO A 345 16.88 -8.46 -19.94
C PRO A 345 17.45 -8.68 -18.53
N HIS A 346 18.06 -7.66 -17.94
CA HIS A 346 18.56 -7.74 -16.57
C HIS A 346 17.43 -7.85 -15.54
N LEU A 347 16.33 -7.10 -15.70
CA LEU A 347 15.16 -7.24 -14.83
C LEU A 347 14.53 -8.64 -14.93
N ASP A 348 14.38 -9.18 -16.15
CA ASP A 348 13.81 -10.51 -16.38
C ASP A 348 14.69 -11.62 -15.78
N ALA A 349 16.02 -11.47 -15.88
CA ALA A 349 16.98 -12.37 -15.24
C ALA A 349 16.91 -12.30 -13.72
N SER A 350 16.84 -11.09 -13.15
CA SER A 350 16.76 -10.87 -11.69
C SER A 350 15.45 -11.40 -11.11
N TYR A 351 14.33 -11.25 -11.84
CA TYR A 351 13.05 -11.88 -11.48
C TYR A 351 13.15 -13.41 -11.46
N THR A 352 13.76 -14.01 -12.50
CA THR A 352 13.94 -15.46 -12.61
C THR A 352 14.81 -16.00 -11.47
N ASP A 353 15.88 -15.28 -11.13
CA ASP A 353 16.79 -15.64 -10.05
C ASP A 353 16.06 -15.68 -8.70
N LEU A 354 15.38 -14.59 -8.34
CA LEU A 354 14.57 -14.52 -7.13
C LEU A 354 13.52 -15.65 -7.05
N LYS A 355 12.82 -15.90 -8.16
CA LYS A 355 11.80 -16.95 -8.24
C LYS A 355 12.38 -18.32 -7.86
N ASN A 356 13.57 -18.64 -8.34
CA ASN A 356 14.19 -19.96 -8.21
C ASN A 356 14.84 -20.21 -6.85
N LEU A 357 15.05 -19.18 -6.01
CA LEU A 357 15.54 -19.35 -4.65
C LEU A 357 14.52 -20.09 -3.79
N ASN A 358 14.94 -21.16 -3.12
CA ASN A 358 14.05 -22.02 -2.34
C ASN A 358 14.53 -22.14 -0.89
N GLU A 359 14.08 -21.21 -0.04
CA GLU A 359 14.50 -21.09 1.36
C GLU A 359 13.29 -21.06 2.30
N PRO A 360 12.36 -22.03 2.21
CA PRO A 360 11.01 -21.90 2.75
C PRO A 360 10.95 -21.76 4.28
N ASN A 361 12.01 -22.20 4.98
CA ASN A 361 12.09 -22.18 6.45
C ASN A 361 12.86 -20.98 7.01
N ALA A 362 13.50 -20.16 6.16
CA ALA A 362 14.20 -18.96 6.59
C ALA A 362 13.19 -17.81 6.64
N TYR A 363 12.81 -17.38 7.85
CA TYR A 363 11.75 -16.40 8.06
C TYR A 363 11.99 -15.14 7.23
N PHE A 364 13.19 -14.56 7.35
CA PHE A 364 13.50 -13.29 6.71
C PHE A 364 13.54 -13.42 5.18
N ASN A 365 14.27 -14.42 4.67
CA ASN A 365 14.42 -14.65 3.24
C ASN A 365 13.07 -14.95 2.56
N GLN A 366 12.25 -15.85 3.12
CA GLN A 366 10.97 -16.21 2.53
C GLN A 366 9.93 -15.08 2.64
N THR A 367 9.92 -14.33 3.74
CA THR A 367 9.00 -13.19 3.91
C THR A 367 9.31 -12.10 2.89
N LEU A 368 10.58 -11.69 2.80
CA LEU A 368 11.01 -10.65 1.86
C LEU A 368 10.87 -11.11 0.40
N LYS A 369 11.21 -12.36 0.07
CA LYS A 369 10.92 -12.94 -1.26
C LYS A 369 9.48 -12.70 -1.68
N THR A 370 8.55 -12.95 -0.77
CA THR A 370 7.11 -12.84 -1.03
C THR A 370 6.72 -11.38 -1.29
N LEU A 371 7.18 -10.45 -0.46
CA LEU A 371 6.94 -9.01 -0.63
C LEU A 371 7.52 -8.48 -1.95
N TYR A 372 8.75 -8.87 -2.29
CA TYR A 372 9.41 -8.49 -3.53
C TYR A 372 8.68 -9.04 -4.76
N GLN A 373 8.23 -10.29 -4.71
CA GLN A 373 7.42 -10.86 -5.78
C GLN A 373 6.07 -10.16 -5.92
N PHE A 374 5.43 -9.74 -4.83
CA PHE A 374 4.20 -8.94 -4.91
C PHE A 374 4.47 -7.65 -5.68
N LEU A 375 5.56 -6.92 -5.39
CA LEU A 375 5.91 -5.71 -6.15
C LEU A 375 6.23 -6.03 -7.63
N LEU A 376 7.14 -6.97 -7.88
CA LEU A 376 7.61 -7.31 -9.24
C LEU A 376 6.48 -7.81 -10.16
N THR A 377 5.42 -8.38 -9.59
CA THR A 377 4.26 -8.90 -10.32
C THR A 377 3.07 -7.93 -10.37
N GLY A 378 3.19 -6.71 -9.81
CA GLY A 378 2.10 -5.73 -9.81
C GLY A 378 1.01 -5.99 -8.76
N ASN A 379 1.31 -6.80 -7.74
CA ASN A 379 0.41 -7.14 -6.65
C ASN A 379 0.70 -6.36 -5.36
N PHE A 380 1.67 -5.45 -5.38
CA PHE A 380 1.95 -4.47 -4.32
C PHE A 380 1.81 -3.05 -4.91
N TYR A 381 0.57 -2.57 -4.99
CA TYR A 381 0.21 -1.31 -5.65
C TYR A 381 -0.16 -0.22 -4.64
N LEU A 382 0.04 1.05 -4.99
CA LEU A 382 -0.53 2.16 -4.23
C LEU A 382 -2.06 2.14 -4.40
N PRO A 383 -2.87 1.99 -3.32
CA PRO A 383 -4.31 2.03 -3.44
C PRO A 383 -4.77 3.36 -4.06
N PRO A 384 -5.65 3.35 -5.07
CA PRO A 384 -6.27 4.57 -5.56
C PRO A 384 -6.96 5.26 -4.40
N THR A 385 -6.58 6.51 -4.11
CA THR A 385 -7.39 7.32 -3.21
C THR A 385 -8.73 7.54 -3.90
N ALA A 386 -9.83 7.26 -3.20
CA ALA A 386 -11.15 7.69 -3.61
C ALA A 386 -11.23 9.23 -3.51
N THR A 387 -10.53 9.93 -4.40
CA THR A 387 -10.98 11.24 -4.81
C THR A 387 -12.30 10.99 -5.51
N LEU A 388 -13.40 11.48 -4.92
CA LEU A 388 -14.45 12.06 -5.78
C LEU A 388 -13.70 12.85 -6.83
N SER A 389 -13.81 12.42 -8.07
CA SER A 389 -13.04 13.02 -9.14
C SER A 389 -13.39 14.50 -9.18
N ASN A 390 -12.52 15.32 -8.58
CA ASN A 390 -12.32 16.69 -8.94
C ASN A 390 -11.31 16.73 -10.09
N THR A 391 -11.29 15.73 -10.99
CA THR A 391 -11.23 16.14 -12.40
C THR A 391 -12.32 17.18 -12.47
N SER A 392 -11.91 18.44 -12.47
CA SER A 392 -12.66 19.55 -12.99
C SER A 392 -13.62 18.92 -13.98
N PHE A 393 -14.93 18.96 -13.69
CA PHE A 393 -15.89 18.83 -14.76
C PHE A 393 -15.24 19.65 -15.86
N VAL A 394 -14.79 19.01 -16.94
CA VAL A 394 -14.49 19.76 -18.14
C VAL A 394 -15.76 20.56 -18.27
N SER A 395 -15.67 21.86 -17.99
CA SER A 395 -16.78 22.75 -18.17
C SER A 395 -17.02 22.60 -19.64
N ASN A 396 -17.95 21.71 -19.98
CA ASN A 396 -18.30 21.45 -21.35
C ASN A 396 -18.67 22.84 -21.84
N ASN A 397 -17.96 23.33 -22.85
CA ASN A 397 -18.17 24.65 -23.45
C ASN A 397 -19.54 24.73 -24.16
N LEU A 398 -20.50 23.91 -23.76
CA LEU A 398 -21.91 24.04 -23.96
C LEU A 398 -22.38 25.28 -23.20
N GLU A 399 -22.41 26.42 -23.91
CA GLU A 399 -23.12 27.62 -23.47
C GLU A 399 -24.59 27.29 -23.23
N THR A 400 -24.91 26.90 -22.00
CA THR A 400 -26.26 26.53 -21.58
C THR A 400 -26.67 27.37 -20.39
N ALA A 401 -27.92 27.84 -20.40
CA ALA A 401 -28.46 28.63 -19.29
C ALA A 401 -29.90 28.23 -19.03
N ILE A 402 -30.29 28.19 -17.75
CA ILE A 402 -31.67 27.96 -17.36
C ILE A 402 -32.17 29.12 -16.51
N TYR A 403 -33.27 29.75 -16.93
CA TYR A 403 -33.85 30.88 -16.23
C TYR A 403 -35.37 31.01 -16.47
N PRO A 404 -36.14 31.51 -15.49
CA PRO A 404 -35.70 31.76 -14.11
C PRO A 404 -35.47 30.46 -13.34
N ASN A 405 -34.59 30.52 -12.34
CA ASN A 405 -34.35 29.44 -11.39
C ASN A 405 -34.00 30.06 -10.02
N PRO A 406 -34.86 29.93 -8.98
CA PRO A 406 -36.10 29.15 -8.93
C PRO A 406 -37.22 29.64 -9.89
N ASN A 407 -38.23 28.81 -10.13
CA ASN A 407 -39.41 29.12 -10.97
C ASN A 407 -40.70 28.46 -10.46
N ASN A 408 -41.85 28.83 -11.04
CA ASN A 408 -43.17 28.28 -10.69
C ASN A 408 -43.60 27.12 -11.61
N GLY A 409 -42.63 26.39 -12.16
CA GLY A 409 -42.85 25.28 -13.09
C GLY A 409 -42.66 25.65 -14.55
N VAL A 410 -42.49 26.93 -14.90
CA VAL A 410 -42.18 27.36 -16.28
C VAL A 410 -40.82 28.03 -16.32
N PHE A 411 -39.95 27.57 -17.21
CA PHE A 411 -38.59 28.09 -17.36
C PHE A 411 -38.09 27.95 -18.80
N THR A 412 -37.05 28.70 -19.14
CA THR A 412 -36.40 28.68 -20.44
C THR A 412 -35.02 28.03 -20.33
N ILE A 413 -34.71 27.14 -21.28
CA ILE A 413 -33.38 26.57 -21.47
C ILE A 413 -32.75 27.18 -22.73
N LYS A 414 -31.61 27.86 -22.57
CA LYS A 414 -30.68 28.17 -23.66
C LYS A 414 -29.80 26.94 -23.90
N ALA A 415 -29.82 26.37 -25.11
CA ALA A 415 -28.97 25.25 -25.51
C ALA A 415 -28.74 25.24 -27.03
N PRO A 416 -27.64 24.65 -27.53
CA PRO A 416 -27.40 24.51 -28.98
C PRO A 416 -28.54 23.78 -29.70
N LEU A 417 -28.79 24.16 -30.96
CA LEU A 417 -29.76 23.48 -31.83
C LEU A 417 -29.46 21.98 -31.89
N GLN A 418 -30.51 21.14 -31.98
CA GLN A 418 -30.42 19.67 -31.99
C GLN A 418 -30.06 19.00 -30.66
N SER A 419 -29.83 19.74 -29.57
CA SER A 419 -29.64 19.16 -28.24
C SER A 419 -30.86 18.32 -27.78
N LEU A 420 -30.61 17.31 -26.96
CA LEU A 420 -31.63 16.55 -26.24
C LEU A 420 -31.69 17.03 -24.79
N ILE A 421 -32.87 17.45 -24.35
CA ILE A 421 -33.16 17.86 -22.97
C ILE A 421 -33.93 16.73 -22.28
N GLY A 422 -33.33 16.14 -21.25
CA GLY A 422 -34.01 15.29 -20.28
C GLY A 422 -34.20 16.03 -18.96
N VAL A 423 -35.38 15.95 -18.35
CA VAL A 423 -35.62 16.46 -16.99
C VAL A 423 -35.97 15.30 -16.09
N PHE A 424 -35.35 15.24 -14.92
CA PHE A 424 -35.48 14.16 -13.94
C PHE A 424 -35.92 14.73 -12.58
N ASP A 425 -36.79 14.01 -11.89
CA ASP A 425 -37.14 14.35 -10.51
C ASP A 425 -36.03 13.94 -9.52
N SER A 426 -36.21 14.25 -8.24
CA SER A 426 -35.24 13.95 -7.18
C SER A 426 -35.02 12.46 -6.92
N GLN A 427 -35.86 11.58 -7.47
CA GLN A 427 -35.71 10.12 -7.40
C GLN A 427 -35.03 9.55 -8.66
N GLY A 428 -34.68 10.41 -9.62
CA GLY A 428 -34.03 10.03 -10.88
C GLY A 428 -35.01 9.56 -11.96
N LYS A 429 -36.32 9.76 -11.78
CA LYS A 429 -37.31 9.43 -12.81
C LYS A 429 -37.36 10.51 -13.86
N GLU A 430 -37.28 10.13 -15.14
CA GLU A 430 -37.44 11.05 -16.27
C GLU A 430 -38.89 11.56 -16.34
N VAL A 431 -39.06 12.88 -16.26
CA VAL A 431 -40.35 13.58 -16.32
C VAL A 431 -40.57 14.33 -17.63
N LEU A 432 -39.50 14.60 -18.38
CA LEU A 432 -39.55 15.20 -19.70
C LEU A 432 -38.36 14.74 -20.52
N ASN A 433 -38.56 14.49 -21.81
CA ASN A 433 -37.50 14.26 -22.77
C ASN A 433 -37.89 14.91 -24.10
N THR A 434 -37.13 15.91 -24.53
CA THR A 434 -37.45 16.68 -25.73
C THR A 434 -36.21 17.09 -26.48
N LYS A 435 -36.32 17.14 -27.81
CA LYS A 435 -35.26 17.63 -28.68
C LYS A 435 -35.48 19.12 -28.95
N VAL A 436 -34.45 19.94 -28.80
CA VAL A 436 -34.59 21.38 -29.03
C VAL A 436 -34.65 21.72 -30.50
N ALA A 437 -35.63 22.56 -30.85
CA ALA A 437 -35.83 23.06 -32.20
C ALA A 437 -35.28 24.49 -32.40
N THR A 438 -35.06 25.22 -31.30
CA THR A 438 -34.54 26.60 -31.29
C THR A 438 -33.47 26.73 -30.20
N GLU A 439 -32.74 27.84 -30.17
CA GLU A 439 -31.72 28.06 -29.11
C GLU A 439 -32.34 28.32 -27.74
N LEU A 440 -33.57 28.85 -27.68
CA LEU A 440 -34.30 29.15 -26.44
C LEU A 440 -35.59 28.33 -26.38
N ASN A 441 -35.66 27.38 -25.45
CA ASN A 441 -36.77 26.44 -25.37
C ASN A 441 -37.51 26.65 -24.06
N ALA A 442 -38.78 27.04 -24.15
CA ALA A 442 -39.66 27.12 -23.00
C ALA A 442 -40.09 25.70 -22.59
N ILE A 443 -39.94 25.40 -21.31
CA ILE A 443 -40.33 24.15 -20.68
C ILE A 443 -41.40 24.45 -19.64
N ASP A 444 -42.49 23.68 -19.68
CA ASP A 444 -43.60 23.78 -18.74
C ASP A 444 -43.75 22.46 -17.98
N LEU A 445 -43.38 22.52 -16.70
CA LEU A 445 -43.56 21.49 -15.69
C LEU A 445 -44.52 21.93 -14.58
N SER A 446 -45.38 22.93 -14.82
CA SER A 446 -46.35 23.44 -13.83
C SER A 446 -47.30 22.38 -13.26
N LYS A 447 -47.47 21.25 -13.96
CA LYS A 447 -48.28 20.10 -13.54
C LYS A 447 -47.54 19.12 -12.63
N TYR A 448 -46.24 19.27 -12.45
CA TYR A 448 -45.42 18.41 -11.61
C TYR A 448 -45.25 18.98 -10.19
N SER A 449 -44.88 18.12 -9.25
CA SER A 449 -44.69 18.50 -7.86
C SER A 449 -43.63 19.58 -7.69
N LYS A 450 -43.83 20.46 -6.71
CA LYS A 450 -42.79 21.40 -6.28
C LYS A 450 -41.59 20.64 -5.73
N GLY A 451 -40.39 21.10 -6.04
CA GLY A 451 -39.17 20.43 -5.59
C GLY A 451 -37.97 20.61 -6.52
N LEU A 452 -36.99 19.75 -6.28
CA LEU A 452 -35.72 19.72 -7.00
C LEU A 452 -35.84 18.85 -8.26
N TYR A 453 -35.38 19.39 -9.38
CA TYR A 453 -35.23 18.64 -10.62
C TYR A 453 -33.83 18.80 -11.20
N LEU A 454 -33.39 17.80 -11.95
CA LEU A 454 -32.14 17.81 -12.70
C LEU A 454 -32.45 17.87 -14.19
N VAL A 455 -31.85 18.82 -14.88
CA VAL A 455 -31.96 18.99 -16.33
C VAL A 455 -30.67 18.53 -16.96
N LYS A 456 -30.74 17.49 -17.78
CA LYS A 456 -29.64 16.96 -18.60
C LYS A 456 -29.79 17.47 -20.03
N ILE A 457 -28.76 18.13 -20.55
CA ILE A 457 -28.69 18.64 -21.91
C ILE A 457 -27.59 17.86 -22.62
N THR A 458 -27.91 17.17 -23.71
CA THR A 458 -26.95 16.38 -24.50
C THR A 458 -26.83 16.97 -25.89
N TYR A 459 -25.62 17.25 -26.36
CA TYR A 459 -25.35 17.73 -27.72
C TYR A 459 -24.12 16.99 -28.24
N GLU A 460 -24.29 16.23 -29.33
CA GLU A 460 -23.27 15.30 -29.82
C GLU A 460 -22.75 14.38 -28.68
N ASP A 461 -21.44 14.37 -28.44
CA ASP A 461 -20.80 13.59 -27.37
C ASP A 461 -20.69 14.36 -26.04
N GLN A 462 -21.24 15.58 -25.96
CA GLN A 462 -21.15 16.44 -24.78
C GLN A 462 -22.44 16.45 -23.96
N GLN A 463 -22.32 16.59 -22.64
CA GLN A 463 -23.45 16.63 -21.70
C GLN A 463 -23.29 17.73 -20.66
N ALA A 464 -24.36 18.50 -20.40
CA ALA A 464 -24.42 19.45 -19.30
C ALA A 464 -25.59 19.09 -18.38
N THR A 465 -25.37 19.14 -17.06
CA THR A 465 -26.44 18.94 -16.07
C THR A 465 -26.61 20.19 -15.24
N GLN A 466 -27.84 20.71 -15.19
CA GLN A 466 -28.19 21.89 -14.39
C GLN A 466 -29.31 21.54 -13.42
N LYS A 467 -29.22 22.07 -12.20
CA LYS A 467 -30.26 21.95 -11.18
C LYS A 467 -31.32 23.02 -11.40
N ILE A 468 -32.60 22.68 -11.30
CA ILE A 468 -33.70 23.64 -11.19
C ILE A 468 -34.53 23.40 -9.93
N VAL A 469 -35.15 24.47 -9.43
CA VAL A 469 -36.04 24.44 -8.27
C VAL A 469 -37.40 24.98 -8.68
N ILE A 470 -38.43 24.12 -8.58
CA ILE A 470 -39.84 24.49 -8.80
C ILE A 470 -40.46 24.82 -7.44
N GLN A 471 -40.96 26.04 -7.26
CA GLN A 471 -41.49 26.57 -6.00
C GLN A 471 -43.00 26.72 -5.95
#